data_AF-A0AA37IH62-F1
#
_entry.id   AF-A0AA37IH62-F1
#
_cell.length_a   1.000
_cell.length_b   1.000
_cell.length_c   1.000
_cell.angle_alpha   90.00
_cell.angle_beta   90.00
_cell.angle_gamma   90.00
#
_symmetry.space_group_name_H-M   'P 1'
#
loop_
_entity.id
_entity.type
_entity.pdbx_description
1 polymer ?
#
loop_
_entity_poly.entity_id
_entity_poly.type
_entity_poly.pdbx_seq_one_letter_code
_entity_poly.pdbx_strand_id
1 'polypeptide(L)'
;MNHPLNSIRAAGMLAACIALAPSASDAAVKICTFPGSPSAALDRSVAQAVFARANIAATIVSNGIGEGDDDGVSLTELDKTLARDCDVIAGFPRSTVADASGGKMQFSRGYLRAGYVSIEAPGAELKEAAKRTIAATYASPAQLIAVQQHDVTLDLENTSASTVEAVANGRAQRAIVWYPAVVAYRVAHPEHSFTVATADSPYADWQLTFAFGVRTAALRTRIDDALTSMTNDGRLQALTKQWALPSQTASATRYLDKPSNASSAHVGIMLADANATRAGGFIKVANEGGVEPPSFEQAQTTHGKTLYSSSCAKCHGAQLQGVTAPALQGPAFAPPSNSHLTVGGIFTYMTTNMPADRPGKMKDQDYADIMAFLLMSNGYKPGGAKMTADSARASKLPLNAGPAR
;
A
#
# COMPACT_ATOMS: atom_id res chain seq x y z
N MET A 1 -68.09 43.97 -63.00
CA MET A 1 -67.73 44.18 -61.59
C MET A 1 -67.22 42.86 -61.05
N ASN A 2 -66.00 42.88 -60.53
CA ASN A 2 -65.13 41.75 -60.28
C ASN A 2 -65.53 40.91 -59.05
N HIS A 3 -65.26 39.61 -59.16
CA HIS A 3 -65.08 38.55 -58.13
C HIS A 3 -64.13 38.93 -56.95
N PRO A 4 -63.86 38.06 -55.95
CA PRO A 4 -64.72 37.21 -55.10
C PRO A 4 -64.23 37.12 -53.61
N LEU A 5 -64.94 36.30 -52.80
CA LEU A 5 -64.50 35.46 -51.65
C LEU A 5 -63.19 35.79 -50.88
N ASN A 6 -63.26 35.86 -49.54
CA ASN A 6 -62.52 34.90 -48.71
C ASN A 6 -62.91 34.90 -47.21
N SER A 7 -63.21 33.71 -46.73
CA SER A 7 -63.30 33.31 -45.33
C SER A 7 -61.96 33.47 -44.63
N ILE A 8 -61.91 34.22 -43.53
CA ILE A 8 -60.72 34.36 -42.69
C ILE A 8 -60.56 33.08 -41.88
N ARG A 9 -59.61 32.24 -42.27
CA ARG A 9 -59.05 31.18 -41.42
C ARG A 9 -58.13 31.84 -40.40
N ALA A 10 -58.52 31.82 -39.12
CA ALA A 10 -57.63 32.15 -38.02
C ALA A 10 -56.56 31.03 -37.90
N ALA A 11 -55.41 31.25 -38.53
CA ALA A 11 -54.21 30.44 -38.32
C ALA A 11 -53.60 30.86 -36.98
N GLY A 12 -53.92 30.12 -35.90
CA GLY A 12 -53.16 30.18 -34.66
C GLY A 12 -51.76 29.63 -34.92
N MET A 13 -50.75 30.50 -34.95
CA MET A 13 -49.36 30.08 -34.78
C MET A 13 -49.20 29.55 -33.35
N LEU A 14 -49.29 28.24 -33.16
CA LEU A 14 -48.59 27.60 -32.05
C LEU A 14 -47.10 27.73 -32.36
N ALA A 15 -46.48 28.78 -31.85
CA ALA A 15 -45.04 28.77 -31.61
C ALA A 15 -44.79 27.66 -30.58
N ALA A 16 -44.46 26.46 -31.06
CA ALA A 16 -43.86 25.44 -30.22
C ALA A 16 -42.49 25.99 -29.78
N CYS A 17 -42.49 26.74 -28.69
CA CYS A 17 -41.31 26.86 -27.84
C CYS A 17 -41.05 25.44 -27.36
N ILE A 18 -40.25 24.68 -28.12
CA ILE A 18 -39.51 23.56 -27.58
C ILE A 18 -38.58 24.22 -26.58
N ALA A 19 -39.06 24.38 -25.35
CA ALA A 19 -38.18 24.52 -24.21
C ALA A 19 -37.25 23.30 -24.32
N LEU A 20 -35.99 23.55 -24.67
CA LEU A 20 -34.91 22.65 -24.33
C LEU A 20 -34.98 22.52 -22.82
N ALA A 21 -35.78 21.56 -22.35
CA ALA A 21 -35.71 21.12 -20.98
C ALA A 21 -34.23 20.78 -20.75
N PRO A 22 -33.60 21.34 -19.71
CA PRO A 22 -32.24 20.94 -19.39
C PRO A 22 -32.26 19.42 -19.29
N SER A 23 -31.44 18.79 -20.13
CA SER A 23 -31.16 17.36 -20.06
C SER A 23 -30.89 17.03 -18.60
N ALA A 24 -31.51 15.96 -18.09
CA ALA A 24 -31.44 15.54 -16.70
C ALA A 24 -30.10 15.94 -16.08
N SER A 25 -30.13 16.86 -15.11
CA SER A 25 -28.94 17.29 -14.39
C SER A 25 -28.28 16.03 -13.82
N ASP A 26 -27.22 15.56 -14.48
CA ASP A 26 -26.26 14.69 -13.81
C ASP A 26 -25.74 15.53 -12.64
N ALA A 27 -26.12 15.11 -11.43
CA ALA A 27 -25.63 15.75 -10.23
C ALA A 27 -24.10 15.81 -10.28
N ALA A 28 -23.52 16.94 -9.91
CA ALA A 28 -22.07 17.11 -9.95
C ALA A 28 -21.38 16.00 -9.16
N VAL A 29 -20.34 15.40 -9.76
CA VAL A 29 -19.57 14.31 -9.16
C VAL A 29 -18.97 14.78 -7.84
N LYS A 30 -19.22 14.05 -6.75
CA LYS A 30 -18.68 14.36 -5.42
C LYS A 30 -17.29 13.77 -5.28
N ILE A 31 -16.28 14.63 -5.16
CA ILE A 31 -14.89 14.23 -4.97
C ILE A 31 -14.53 14.37 -3.50
N CYS A 32 -14.06 13.27 -2.91
CA CYS A 32 -13.51 13.27 -1.57
C CYS A 32 -11.99 13.23 -1.60
N THR A 33 -11.38 13.79 -0.57
CA THR A 33 -9.94 13.74 -0.30
C THR A 33 -9.72 13.21 1.11
N PHE A 34 -8.48 12.98 1.49
CA PHE A 34 -8.07 12.69 2.86
C PHE A 34 -7.60 13.99 3.51
N PRO A 35 -8.42 14.71 4.30
CA PRO A 35 -8.06 16.04 4.81
C PRO A 35 -6.80 16.02 5.69
N GLY A 36 -6.56 14.91 6.40
CA GLY A 36 -5.35 14.66 7.20
C GLY A 36 -4.11 14.25 6.42
N SER A 37 -4.24 13.97 5.12
CA SER A 37 -3.07 13.65 4.31
C SER A 37 -2.20 14.90 4.13
N PRO A 38 -0.86 14.78 4.26
CA PRO A 38 0.05 15.87 3.92
C PRO A 38 -0.14 16.38 2.48
N SER A 39 -0.63 15.54 1.56
CA SER A 39 -0.90 15.91 0.16
C SER A 39 -2.28 16.52 -0.09
N ALA A 40 -3.14 16.69 0.91
CA ALA A 40 -4.56 17.03 0.70
C ALA A 40 -4.77 18.29 -0.16
N ALA A 41 -3.93 19.31 0.00
CA ALA A 41 -3.99 20.52 -0.81
C ALA A 41 -3.64 20.28 -2.29
N LEU A 42 -2.65 19.42 -2.55
CA LEU A 42 -2.33 18.97 -3.90
C LEU A 42 -3.50 18.19 -4.49
N ASP A 43 -4.04 17.23 -3.74
CA ASP A 43 -5.07 16.30 -4.24
C ASP A 43 -6.33 17.06 -4.67
N ARG A 44 -6.73 18.09 -3.91
CA ARG A 44 -7.82 19.00 -4.29
C ARG A 44 -7.50 19.78 -5.58
N SER A 45 -6.29 20.31 -5.69
CA SER A 45 -5.86 21.12 -6.84
C SER A 45 -5.80 20.28 -8.13
N VAL A 46 -5.25 19.06 -8.03
CA VAL A 46 -5.21 18.09 -9.14
C VAL A 46 -6.62 17.66 -9.50
N ALA A 47 -7.48 17.34 -8.53
CA ALA A 47 -8.87 16.97 -8.77
C ALA A 47 -9.62 18.06 -9.54
N GLN A 48 -9.56 19.32 -9.09
CA GLN A 48 -10.20 20.43 -9.79
C GLN A 48 -9.73 20.56 -11.23
N ALA A 49 -8.41 20.52 -11.46
CA ALA A 49 -7.83 20.67 -12.78
C ALA A 49 -8.19 19.51 -13.73
N VAL A 50 -8.15 18.27 -13.23
CA VAL A 50 -8.43 17.06 -14.02
C VAL A 50 -9.91 16.98 -14.39
N PHE A 51 -10.82 17.24 -13.45
CA PHE A 51 -12.26 17.19 -13.74
C PHE A 51 -12.71 18.33 -14.65
N ALA A 52 -12.11 19.52 -14.51
CA ALA A 52 -12.30 20.61 -15.48
C ALA A 52 -11.80 20.21 -16.87
N ARG A 53 -10.62 19.59 -16.98
CA ARG A 53 -10.07 19.10 -18.26
C ARG A 53 -10.94 18.01 -18.88
N ALA A 54 -11.51 17.14 -18.06
CA ALA A 54 -12.41 16.07 -18.49
C ALA A 54 -13.81 16.58 -18.86
N ASN A 55 -14.13 17.86 -18.65
CA ASN A 55 -15.47 18.44 -18.77
C ASN A 55 -16.51 17.66 -17.95
N ILE A 56 -16.19 17.43 -16.67
CA ILE A 56 -17.07 16.77 -15.69
C ILE A 56 -17.36 17.79 -14.58
N ALA A 57 -18.63 18.13 -14.39
CA ALA A 57 -19.06 18.92 -13.26
C ALA A 57 -18.76 18.14 -11.97
N ALA A 58 -17.99 18.74 -11.07
CA ALA A 58 -17.59 18.09 -9.83
C ALA A 58 -17.52 19.08 -8.66
N THR A 59 -17.80 18.59 -7.47
CA THR A 59 -17.72 19.34 -6.21
C THR A 59 -16.81 18.59 -5.26
N ILE A 60 -15.86 19.32 -4.65
CA ILE A 60 -15.04 18.74 -3.57
C ILE A 60 -15.85 18.79 -2.27
N VAL A 61 -16.00 17.63 -1.63
CA VAL A 61 -16.70 17.53 -0.35
C VAL A 61 -15.81 18.07 0.77
N SER A 62 -16.33 19.02 1.55
CA SER A 62 -15.60 19.71 2.62
C SER A 62 -15.28 18.78 3.80
N ASN A 63 -16.24 17.93 4.17
CA ASN A 63 -16.05 16.85 5.13
C ASN A 63 -15.58 15.64 4.33
N GLY A 64 -14.27 15.59 4.05
CA GLY A 64 -13.66 14.47 3.33
C GLY A 64 -13.76 13.16 4.13
N ILE A 65 -12.95 12.18 3.76
CA ILE A 65 -12.86 10.95 4.55
C ILE A 65 -12.21 11.33 5.88
N GLY A 66 -13.01 11.33 6.95
CA GLY A 66 -12.61 11.84 8.26
C GLY A 66 -11.35 11.15 8.79
N GLU A 67 -10.54 11.91 9.51
CA GLU A 67 -9.53 11.36 10.42
C GLU A 67 -10.29 10.62 11.51
N GLY A 68 -10.42 9.31 11.39
CA GLY A 68 -10.51 8.48 12.58
C GLY A 68 -9.13 8.49 13.22
N ASP A 69 -9.06 8.88 14.49
CA ASP A 69 -7.87 8.92 15.34
C ASP A 69 -6.82 7.87 14.93
N ASP A 70 -5.68 8.31 14.39
CA ASP A 70 -4.43 7.54 14.14
C ASP A 70 -4.54 6.17 13.43
N ASP A 71 -5.72 5.80 12.96
CA ASP A 71 -6.10 4.48 12.49
C ASP A 71 -6.65 4.61 11.07
N GLY A 72 -5.85 4.28 10.07
CA GLY A 72 -6.24 4.33 8.66
C GLY A 72 -7.67 3.85 8.37
N VAL A 73 -8.31 4.51 7.41
CA VAL A 73 -9.75 4.37 7.08
C VAL A 73 -10.11 2.96 6.61
N SER A 74 -10.71 2.09 7.44
CA SER A 74 -11.18 0.73 7.06
C SER A 74 -11.91 0.68 5.70
N LEU A 75 -11.75 -0.37 4.87
CA LEU A 75 -12.54 -0.49 3.61
C LEU A 75 -14.04 -0.55 3.87
N THR A 76 -14.51 -0.96 5.05
CA THR A 76 -15.95 -0.90 5.35
C THR A 76 -16.41 0.55 5.54
N GLU A 77 -15.57 1.40 6.11
CA GLU A 77 -15.82 2.84 6.22
C GLU A 77 -15.56 3.56 4.89
N LEU A 78 -14.59 3.11 4.10
CA LEU A 78 -14.32 3.60 2.74
C LEU A 78 -15.45 3.23 1.77
N ASP A 79 -15.94 1.98 1.80
CA ASP A 79 -17.09 1.52 1.01
C ASP A 79 -18.37 2.21 1.46
N LYS A 80 -18.58 2.45 2.77
CA LYS A 80 -19.72 3.25 3.25
C LYS A 80 -19.64 4.71 2.81
N THR A 81 -18.45 5.32 2.88
CA THR A 81 -18.20 6.71 2.47
C THR A 81 -18.34 6.87 0.95
N LEU A 82 -17.84 5.92 0.15
CA LEU A 82 -18.05 5.82 -1.31
C LEU A 82 -19.49 5.43 -1.69
N ALA A 83 -20.22 4.72 -0.83
CA ALA A 83 -21.61 4.35 -1.08
C ALA A 83 -22.60 5.48 -0.77
N ARG A 84 -22.26 6.39 0.15
CA ARG A 84 -23.17 7.45 0.64
C ARG A 84 -22.80 8.85 0.16
N ASP A 85 -21.53 9.24 0.25
CA ASP A 85 -21.14 10.67 0.25
C ASP A 85 -20.12 11.05 -0.84
N CYS A 86 -19.40 10.08 -1.40
CA CYS A 86 -18.35 10.30 -2.38
C CYS A 86 -18.56 9.46 -3.66
N ASP A 87 -18.34 10.06 -4.83
CA ASP A 87 -18.34 9.36 -6.11
C ASP A 87 -16.92 8.95 -6.52
N VAL A 88 -15.93 9.77 -6.17
CA VAL A 88 -14.51 9.59 -6.48
C VAL A 88 -13.67 10.01 -5.28
N ILE A 89 -12.56 9.30 -5.02
CA ILE A 89 -11.56 9.72 -4.05
C ILE A 89 -10.31 10.19 -4.80
N ALA A 90 -9.84 11.40 -4.52
CA ALA A 90 -8.56 11.89 -4.97
C ALA A 90 -7.53 11.75 -3.83
N GLY A 91 -6.33 11.26 -4.17
CA GLY A 91 -5.23 11.12 -3.21
C GLY A 91 -5.10 9.71 -2.68
N PHE A 92 -5.67 8.73 -3.39
CA PHE A 92 -5.63 7.34 -2.95
C PHE A 92 -4.24 6.74 -3.21
N PRO A 93 -3.49 6.30 -2.17
CA PRO A 93 -2.17 5.72 -2.36
C PRO A 93 -2.30 4.29 -2.89
N ARG A 94 -1.53 3.97 -3.93
CA ARG A 94 -1.45 2.62 -4.54
C ARG A 94 0.00 2.17 -4.62
N SER A 95 0.24 0.89 -4.35
CA SER A 95 1.55 0.24 -4.49
C SER A 95 1.37 -1.17 -5.01
N THR A 96 2.19 -1.58 -5.98
CA THR A 96 2.13 -2.94 -6.55
C THR A 96 2.30 -4.05 -5.51
N VAL A 97 2.93 -3.75 -4.38
CA VAL A 97 3.22 -4.71 -3.30
C VAL A 97 2.13 -4.73 -2.23
N ALA A 98 1.50 -3.58 -1.96
CA ALA A 98 0.45 -3.46 -0.95
C ALA A 98 -0.98 -3.64 -1.53
N ASP A 99 -1.13 -3.49 -2.85
CA ASP A 99 -2.42 -3.55 -3.52
C ASP A 99 -2.95 -5.00 -3.57
N ALA A 100 -4.02 -5.28 -2.84
CA ALA A 100 -4.72 -6.56 -2.92
C ALA A 100 -5.42 -6.75 -4.28
N SER A 101 -5.19 -7.90 -4.91
CA SER A 101 -5.94 -8.38 -6.07
C SER A 101 -7.33 -8.86 -5.65
N GLY A 102 -8.28 -7.95 -5.41
CA GLY A 102 -9.64 -8.36 -5.02
C GLY A 102 -10.68 -7.27 -4.74
N GLY A 103 -10.31 -6.00 -4.71
CA GLY A 103 -11.27 -4.90 -4.52
C GLY A 103 -12.15 -4.65 -5.75
N LYS A 104 -13.42 -4.28 -5.54
CA LYS A 104 -14.33 -3.83 -6.61
C LYS A 104 -14.06 -2.37 -7.07
N MET A 105 -13.17 -1.68 -6.37
CA MET A 105 -12.75 -0.33 -6.70
C MET A 105 -11.86 -0.33 -7.94
N GLN A 106 -12.06 0.67 -8.79
CA GLN A 106 -11.19 0.92 -9.93
C GLN A 106 -10.31 2.14 -9.66
N PHE A 107 -9.16 2.21 -10.30
CA PHE A 107 -8.18 3.28 -10.07
C PHE A 107 -7.76 3.90 -11.40
N SER A 108 -7.62 5.22 -11.44
CA SER A 108 -6.98 5.89 -12.57
C SER A 108 -5.49 5.54 -12.62
N ARG A 109 -4.81 5.98 -13.68
CA ARG A 109 -3.36 6.13 -13.66
C ARG A 109 -2.93 7.06 -12.51
N GLY A 110 -1.69 6.87 -12.05
CA GLY A 110 -1.05 7.76 -11.09
C GLY A 110 -0.87 9.16 -11.64
N TYR A 111 -1.20 10.16 -10.84
CA TYR A 111 -0.95 11.57 -11.17
C TYR A 111 0.24 12.15 -10.40
N LEU A 112 0.70 11.47 -9.35
CA LEU A 112 1.93 11.77 -8.64
C LEU A 112 2.62 10.45 -8.27
N ARG A 113 3.90 10.29 -8.62
CA ARG A 113 4.75 9.29 -7.98
C ARG A 113 5.07 9.77 -6.57
N ALA A 114 4.65 9.00 -5.58
CA ALA A 114 4.92 9.24 -4.18
C ALA A 114 5.70 8.05 -3.62
N GLY A 115 6.11 8.12 -2.37
CA GLY A 115 6.85 7.01 -1.79
C GLY A 115 7.38 7.29 -0.41
N TYR A 116 7.90 6.24 0.19
CA TYR A 116 8.68 6.34 1.41
C TYR A 116 10.13 6.63 1.05
N VAL A 117 10.68 7.63 1.73
CA VAL A 117 12.05 8.11 1.54
C VAL A 117 12.83 7.94 2.83
N SER A 118 14.15 7.83 2.72
CA SER A 118 15.05 8.09 3.83
C SER A 118 15.43 9.57 3.82
N ILE A 119 15.25 10.25 4.95
CA ILE A 119 15.69 11.64 5.12
C ILE A 119 16.73 11.78 6.21
N GLU A 120 17.62 12.74 6.07
CA GLU A 120 18.51 13.23 7.13
C GLU A 120 18.42 14.76 7.17
N ALA A 121 18.74 15.38 8.30
CA ALA A 121 18.79 16.84 8.45
C ALA A 121 20.26 17.28 8.53
N PRO A 122 20.86 17.77 7.43
CA PRO A 122 22.23 18.29 7.46
C PRO A 122 22.35 19.40 8.49
N GLY A 123 23.32 19.26 9.40
CA GLY A 123 23.59 20.25 10.44
C GLY A 123 22.83 20.04 11.75
N ALA A 124 21.97 19.02 11.87
CA ALA A 124 21.42 18.63 13.16
C ALA A 124 22.51 18.06 14.09
N GLU A 125 22.57 18.54 15.33
CA GLU A 125 23.49 17.99 16.34
C GLU A 125 22.94 16.66 16.88
N LEU A 126 23.66 15.56 16.61
CA LEU A 126 23.26 14.22 17.03
C LEU A 126 24.00 13.77 18.29
N LYS A 127 23.24 13.35 19.30
CA LYS A 127 23.78 12.58 20.44
C LYS A 127 24.21 11.18 19.98
N GLU A 128 25.17 10.55 20.67
CA GLU A 128 25.68 9.21 20.28
C GLU A 128 24.58 8.15 20.11
N ALA A 129 23.55 8.17 20.95
CA ALA A 129 22.41 7.26 20.81
C ALA A 129 21.62 7.51 19.51
N ALA A 130 21.43 8.78 19.14
CA ALA A 130 20.69 9.18 17.94
C ALA A 130 21.40 8.81 16.63
N LYS A 131 22.74 8.69 16.66
CA LYS A 131 23.55 8.29 15.49
C LYS A 131 23.27 6.89 14.96
N ARG A 132 22.56 6.04 15.73
CA ARG A 132 22.08 4.73 15.25
C ARG A 132 20.56 4.65 15.20
N THR A 133 19.87 5.76 15.43
CA THR A 133 18.42 5.79 15.50
C THR A 133 17.82 6.12 14.14
N ILE A 134 16.85 5.32 13.72
CA ILE A 134 15.98 5.57 12.58
C ILE A 134 14.58 5.85 13.09
N ALA A 135 14.07 7.05 12.81
CA ALA A 135 12.67 7.35 13.06
C ALA A 135 11.77 6.78 11.95
N ALA A 136 10.60 6.27 12.30
CA ALA A 136 9.63 5.80 11.33
C ALA A 136 8.20 5.98 11.85
N THR A 137 7.27 6.30 10.94
CA THR A 137 5.86 6.41 11.33
C THR A 137 5.31 5.03 11.71
N TYR A 138 4.76 4.96 12.91
CA TYR A 138 4.10 3.79 13.47
C TYR A 138 2.94 3.31 12.56
N ALA A 139 2.68 2.00 12.56
CA ALA A 139 1.58 1.37 11.81
C ALA A 139 1.53 1.73 10.30
N SER A 140 2.68 2.02 9.70
CA SER A 140 2.78 2.43 8.30
C SER A 140 3.85 1.60 7.55
N PRO A 141 3.85 1.62 6.20
CA PRO A 141 4.96 1.08 5.43
C PRO A 141 6.34 1.62 5.85
N ALA A 142 6.44 2.84 6.42
CA ALA A 142 7.70 3.34 6.96
C ALA A 142 8.29 2.41 8.02
N GLN A 143 7.44 1.91 8.93
CA GLN A 143 7.85 0.96 9.95
C GLN A 143 8.32 -0.35 9.33
N LEU A 144 7.58 -0.89 8.35
CA LEU A 144 7.95 -2.12 7.64
C LEU A 144 9.31 -1.99 6.94
N ILE A 145 9.61 -0.82 6.38
CA ILE A 145 10.89 -0.52 5.74
C ILE A 145 11.98 -0.35 6.80
N ALA A 146 11.69 0.33 7.91
CA ALA A 146 12.66 0.60 8.96
C ALA A 146 13.11 -0.68 9.67
N VAL A 147 12.22 -1.66 9.90
CA VAL A 147 12.59 -2.97 10.49
C VAL A 147 13.48 -3.83 9.58
N GLN A 148 13.59 -3.51 8.29
CA GLN A 148 14.52 -4.18 7.37
C GLN A 148 15.96 -3.68 7.53
N GLN A 149 16.17 -2.57 8.25
CA GLN A 149 17.49 -1.98 8.45
C GLN A 149 18.24 -2.73 9.57
N HIS A 150 19.53 -2.97 9.36
CA HIS A 150 20.39 -3.66 10.33
C HIS A 150 21.15 -2.68 11.24
N ASP A 151 21.54 -3.14 12.42
CA ASP A 151 22.39 -2.42 13.39
C ASP A 151 21.88 -1.04 13.84
N VAL A 152 20.56 -0.86 13.84
CA VAL A 152 19.89 0.40 14.19
C VAL A 152 18.92 0.26 15.36
N THR A 153 18.63 1.37 16.02
CA THR A 153 17.52 1.52 16.97
C THR A 153 16.35 2.18 16.26
N LEU A 154 15.13 1.71 16.50
CA LEU A 154 13.92 2.32 15.91
C LEU A 154 13.30 3.33 16.89
N ASP A 155 12.97 4.50 16.38
CA ASP A 155 12.16 5.52 17.05
C ASP A 155 10.80 5.58 16.33
N LEU A 156 9.78 4.97 16.92
CA LEU A 156 8.47 4.89 16.27
C LEU A 156 7.61 6.08 16.68
N GLU A 157 7.15 6.79 15.66
CA GLU A 157 6.49 8.08 15.78
C GLU A 157 5.03 7.96 15.34
N ASN A 158 4.10 8.54 16.09
CA ASN A 158 2.67 8.37 15.79
C ASN A 158 2.27 9.01 14.46
N THR A 159 2.94 10.12 14.07
CA THR A 159 2.59 10.83 12.84
C THR A 159 3.79 10.96 11.90
N SER A 160 3.53 11.09 10.60
CA SER A 160 4.60 11.41 9.65
C SER A 160 5.22 12.79 9.90
N ALA A 161 4.48 13.73 10.48
CA ALA A 161 5.03 15.03 10.88
C ALA A 161 6.05 14.89 12.02
N SER A 162 5.71 14.17 13.09
CA SER A 162 6.63 13.92 14.21
C SER A 162 7.82 13.04 13.80
N THR A 163 7.64 12.18 12.80
CA THR A 163 8.73 11.42 12.17
C THR A 163 9.76 12.33 11.49
N VAL A 164 9.33 13.36 10.76
CA VAL A 164 10.24 14.36 10.16
C VAL A 164 10.91 15.20 11.24
N GLU A 165 10.14 15.62 12.25
CA GLU A 165 10.62 16.41 13.39
C GLU A 165 11.70 15.70 14.21
N ALA A 166 11.61 14.36 14.36
CA ALA A 166 12.62 13.57 15.07
C ALA A 166 14.02 13.75 14.46
N VAL A 167 14.11 13.88 13.14
CA VAL A 167 15.38 14.13 12.43
C VAL A 167 15.75 15.61 12.49
N ALA A 168 14.77 16.51 12.30
CA ALA A 168 14.99 17.95 12.37
C ALA A 168 15.62 18.40 13.70
N ASN A 169 15.19 17.77 14.81
CA ASN A 169 15.65 18.04 16.17
C ASN A 169 16.82 17.15 16.63
N GLY A 170 17.39 16.33 15.76
CA GLY A 170 18.53 15.48 16.07
C GLY A 170 18.25 14.32 17.05
N ARG A 171 16.97 13.92 17.22
CA ARG A 171 16.58 12.73 17.99
C ARG A 171 16.87 11.42 17.24
N ALA A 172 16.84 11.48 15.91
CA ALA A 172 17.20 10.39 15.03
C ALA A 172 18.19 10.88 13.95
N GLN A 173 19.15 10.03 13.57
CA GLN A 173 20.06 10.33 12.48
C GLN A 173 19.33 10.45 11.15
N ARG A 174 18.40 9.52 10.91
CA ARG A 174 17.60 9.45 9.70
C ARG A 174 16.17 9.05 10.01
N ALA A 175 15.26 9.31 9.07
CA ALA A 175 13.90 8.78 9.14
C ALA A 175 13.50 8.10 7.85
N ILE A 176 12.74 7.02 7.96
CA ILE A 176 11.93 6.51 6.87
C ILE A 176 10.55 7.16 6.97
N VAL A 177 10.11 7.88 5.95
CA VAL A 177 8.88 8.67 6.04
C VAL A 177 8.20 8.85 4.68
N TRP A 178 6.89 9.05 4.70
CA TRP A 178 6.09 9.40 3.53
C TRP A 178 6.52 10.75 2.95
N TYR A 179 7.00 10.79 1.71
CA TYR A 179 7.61 12.01 1.14
C TYR A 179 6.71 13.25 1.13
N PRO A 180 5.39 13.17 0.84
CA PRO A 180 4.49 14.31 1.01
C PRO A 180 4.53 14.95 2.39
N ALA A 181 4.82 14.20 3.47
CA ALA A 181 5.01 14.76 4.80
C ALA A 181 6.27 15.63 4.89
N VAL A 182 7.36 15.24 4.21
CA VAL A 182 8.60 16.04 4.12
C VAL A 182 8.34 17.37 3.40
N VAL A 183 7.56 17.33 2.32
CA VAL A 183 7.17 18.54 1.56
C VAL A 183 6.31 19.45 2.43
N ALA A 184 5.27 18.91 3.07
CA ALA A 184 4.41 19.68 3.97
C ALA A 184 5.18 20.28 5.15
N TYR A 185 6.09 19.50 5.75
CA TYR A 185 6.94 19.97 6.85
C TYR A 185 7.84 21.12 6.39
N ARG A 186 8.54 21.01 5.26
CA ARG A 186 9.38 22.10 4.71
C ARG A 186 8.61 23.39 4.44
N VAL A 187 7.35 23.28 4.01
CA VAL A 187 6.50 24.46 3.78
C VAL A 187 6.17 25.16 5.10
N ALA A 188 5.92 24.40 6.17
CA ALA A 188 5.67 24.94 7.50
C ALA A 188 6.94 25.41 8.22
N HIS A 189 8.09 24.81 7.89
CA HIS A 189 9.38 24.97 8.55
C HIS A 189 10.52 25.27 7.55
N PRO A 190 10.53 26.47 6.93
CA PRO A 190 11.50 26.82 5.88
C PRO A 190 12.95 26.89 6.38
N GLU A 191 13.18 26.97 7.69
CA GLU A 191 14.49 26.93 8.34
C GLU A 191 15.14 25.55 8.30
N HIS A 192 14.35 24.49 8.17
CA HIS A 192 14.85 23.11 8.17
C HIS A 192 15.11 22.63 6.74
N SER A 193 16.30 22.08 6.53
CA SER A 193 16.70 21.44 5.28
C SER A 193 16.89 19.94 5.49
N PHE A 194 16.59 19.15 4.45
CA PHE A 194 16.71 17.70 4.51
C PHE A 194 17.38 17.16 3.26
N THR A 195 18.34 16.25 3.42
CA THR A 195 18.74 15.35 2.33
C THR A 195 17.67 14.29 2.20
N VAL A 196 17.35 13.91 0.96
CA VAL A 196 16.27 12.95 0.66
C VAL A 196 16.84 11.91 -0.28
N ALA A 197 16.79 10.66 0.15
CA ALA A 197 17.10 9.48 -0.65
C ALA A 197 15.86 8.58 -0.74
N THR A 198 15.75 7.80 -1.80
CA THR A 198 14.72 6.75 -1.85
C THR A 198 15.00 5.70 -0.78
N ALA A 199 13.96 5.22 -0.11
CA ALA A 199 14.14 4.09 0.80
C ALA A 199 14.31 2.80 -0.02
N ASP A 200 15.32 2.00 0.33
CA ASP A 200 15.60 0.73 -0.35
C ASP A 200 14.65 -0.36 0.17
N SER A 201 13.46 -0.45 -0.44
CA SER A 201 12.48 -1.47 -0.09
C SER A 201 11.38 -1.57 -1.15
N PRO A 202 10.83 -2.76 -1.44
CA PRO A 202 9.65 -2.91 -2.29
C PRO A 202 8.41 -2.17 -1.76
N TYR A 203 8.36 -1.88 -0.45
CA TYR A 203 7.27 -1.12 0.17
C TYR A 203 7.41 0.40 0.03
N ALA A 204 8.48 0.89 -0.61
CA ALA A 204 8.76 2.33 -0.73
C ALA A 204 8.06 3.00 -1.92
N ASP A 205 7.67 2.24 -2.93
CA ASP A 205 7.15 2.79 -4.19
C ASP A 205 5.62 2.86 -4.20
N TRP A 206 5.11 4.09 -4.36
CA TRP A 206 3.69 4.39 -4.35
C TRP A 206 3.31 5.39 -5.45
N GLN A 207 2.02 5.49 -5.72
CA GLN A 207 1.45 6.52 -6.57
C GLN A 207 0.13 7.02 -5.98
N LEU A 208 -0.13 8.31 -6.11
CA LEU A 208 -1.46 8.87 -5.82
C LEU A 208 -2.33 8.77 -7.07
N THR A 209 -3.52 8.21 -6.89
CA THR A 209 -4.51 7.99 -7.96
C THR A 209 -5.87 8.56 -7.58
N PHE A 210 -6.77 8.57 -8.56
CA PHE A 210 -8.21 8.64 -8.31
C PHE A 210 -8.76 7.22 -8.12
N ALA A 211 -9.55 7.02 -7.08
CA ALA A 211 -10.26 5.77 -6.83
C ALA A 211 -11.76 5.94 -7.09
N PHE A 212 -12.35 4.94 -7.75
CA PHE A 212 -13.74 4.92 -8.19
C PHE A 212 -14.46 3.72 -7.56
N GLY A 213 -15.67 3.95 -7.07
CA GLY A 213 -16.60 2.88 -6.73
C GLY A 213 -17.18 2.23 -7.98
N VAL A 214 -17.92 1.13 -7.80
CA VAL A 214 -18.54 0.38 -8.92
C VAL A 214 -19.46 1.27 -9.78
N ARG A 215 -20.19 2.20 -9.15
CA ARG A 215 -21.14 3.09 -9.83
C ARG A 215 -20.46 4.11 -10.75
N THR A 216 -19.24 4.52 -10.40
CA THR A 216 -18.51 5.62 -11.05
C THR A 216 -17.31 5.12 -11.86
N ALA A 217 -17.13 3.80 -11.95
CA ALA A 217 -16.10 3.14 -12.73
C ALA A 217 -16.03 3.62 -14.20
N ALA A 218 -17.17 3.96 -14.80
CA ALA A 218 -17.23 4.49 -16.17
C ALA A 218 -16.50 5.84 -16.35
N LEU A 219 -16.31 6.62 -15.27
CA LEU A 219 -15.57 7.89 -15.32
C LEU A 219 -14.07 7.68 -15.50
N ARG A 220 -13.54 6.51 -15.15
CA ARG A 220 -12.10 6.23 -15.13
C ARG A 220 -11.42 6.55 -16.46
N THR A 221 -11.98 6.11 -17.58
CA THR A 221 -11.38 6.35 -18.91
C THR A 221 -11.25 7.84 -19.22
N ARG A 222 -12.30 8.64 -18.96
CA ARG A 222 -12.26 10.10 -19.19
C ARG A 222 -11.24 10.79 -18.30
N ILE A 223 -11.09 10.33 -17.06
CA ILE A 223 -10.09 10.84 -16.12
C ILE A 223 -8.68 10.46 -16.57
N ASP A 224 -8.47 9.24 -17.04
CA ASP A 224 -7.18 8.79 -17.61
C ASP A 224 -6.79 9.59 -18.86
N ASP A 225 -7.75 9.89 -19.74
CA ASP A 225 -7.53 10.74 -20.92
C ASP A 225 -7.17 12.18 -20.53
N ALA A 226 -7.87 12.75 -19.55
CA ALA A 226 -7.57 14.08 -19.03
C ALA A 226 -6.17 14.15 -18.40
N LEU A 227 -5.80 13.16 -17.59
CA LEU A 227 -4.45 13.02 -17.02
C LEU A 227 -3.39 12.88 -18.10
N THR A 228 -3.64 12.09 -19.15
CA THR A 228 -2.75 11.97 -20.32
C THR A 228 -2.55 13.32 -20.98
N SER A 229 -3.64 14.02 -21.27
CA SER A 229 -3.56 15.34 -21.90
C SER A 229 -2.79 16.33 -21.03
N MET A 230 -3.05 16.38 -19.72
CA MET A 230 -2.35 17.31 -18.81
C MET A 230 -0.88 16.95 -18.62
N THR A 231 -0.52 15.68 -18.81
CA THR A 231 0.89 15.24 -18.82
C THR A 231 1.58 15.75 -20.08
N ASN A 232 0.90 15.67 -21.23
CA ASN A 232 1.46 16.07 -22.53
C ASN A 232 1.65 17.58 -22.67
N ASP A 233 0.77 18.39 -22.06
CA ASP A 233 0.86 19.85 -22.11
C ASP A 233 1.64 20.47 -20.93
N GLY A 234 2.19 19.64 -20.03
CA GLY A 234 3.02 20.08 -18.91
C GLY A 234 2.24 20.57 -17.68
N ARG A 235 0.90 20.66 -17.76
CA ARG A 235 0.08 21.20 -16.67
C ARG A 235 0.09 20.31 -15.43
N LEU A 236 0.13 18.98 -15.59
CA LEU A 236 0.21 18.07 -14.46
C LEU A 236 1.55 18.21 -13.73
N GLN A 237 2.64 18.36 -14.47
CA GLN A 237 3.98 18.59 -13.91
C GLN A 237 4.04 19.94 -13.19
N ALA A 238 3.41 20.99 -13.72
CA ALA A 238 3.33 22.28 -13.06
C ALA A 238 2.63 22.21 -11.69
N LEU A 239 1.54 21.45 -11.59
CA LEU A 239 0.80 21.23 -10.33
C LEU A 239 1.60 20.39 -9.32
N THR A 240 2.34 19.40 -9.81
CA THR A 240 3.01 18.38 -8.97
C THR A 240 4.48 18.67 -8.69
N LYS A 241 5.08 19.69 -9.33
CA LYS A 241 6.53 19.97 -9.30
C LYS A 241 7.12 20.00 -7.88
N GLN A 242 6.48 20.67 -6.94
CA GLN A 242 6.96 20.78 -5.55
C GLN A 242 6.85 19.46 -4.76
N TRP A 243 6.00 18.54 -5.24
CA TRP A 243 5.73 17.23 -4.63
C TRP A 243 6.49 16.10 -5.31
N ALA A 244 7.20 16.38 -6.40
CA ALA A 244 7.97 15.38 -7.11
C ALA A 244 9.12 14.88 -6.24
N LEU A 245 9.26 13.56 -6.17
CA LEU A 245 10.42 12.93 -5.58
C LEU A 245 11.69 13.40 -6.32
N PRO A 246 12.80 13.66 -5.61
CA PRO A 246 14.06 14.00 -6.26
C PRO A 246 14.44 12.89 -7.23
N SER A 247 14.76 13.25 -8.47
CA SER A 247 15.36 12.32 -9.43
C SER A 247 16.65 11.79 -8.82
N GLN A 248 16.74 10.48 -8.57
CA GLN A 248 18.03 9.90 -8.23
C GLN A 248 18.98 10.18 -9.39
N THR A 249 20.13 10.79 -9.09
CA THR A 249 21.30 10.56 -9.94
C THR A 249 21.61 9.09 -9.73
N ALA A 250 21.25 8.24 -10.70
CA ALA A 250 21.41 6.80 -10.59
C ALA A 250 22.87 6.48 -10.23
N SER A 251 23.14 6.17 -8.96
CA SER A 251 24.34 5.44 -8.59
C SER A 251 24.16 4.05 -9.16
N ALA A 252 24.74 3.84 -10.34
CA ALA A 252 24.75 2.59 -11.06
C ALA A 252 25.60 1.55 -10.31
N THR A 253 25.10 0.99 -9.22
CA THR A 253 25.39 -0.41 -8.89
C THR A 253 24.45 -1.26 -9.74
N ARG A 254 24.89 -1.47 -10.98
CA ARG A 254 24.30 -2.45 -11.90
C ARG A 254 24.40 -3.81 -11.21
N TYR A 255 23.28 -4.36 -10.76
CA TYR A 255 23.18 -5.80 -10.55
C TYR A 255 23.19 -6.43 -11.94
N LEU A 256 24.37 -6.89 -12.37
CA LEU A 256 24.54 -7.62 -13.61
C LEU A 256 23.98 -9.03 -13.43
N ASP A 257 22.68 -9.20 -13.67
CA ASP A 257 22.18 -10.51 -14.10
C ASP A 257 22.58 -10.69 -15.56
N LYS A 258 23.76 -11.28 -15.76
CA LYS A 258 24.14 -11.86 -17.05
C LYS A 258 24.32 -13.35 -16.86
N PRO A 259 23.65 -14.20 -17.66
CA PRO A 259 23.89 -15.64 -17.63
C PRO A 259 25.29 -15.90 -18.17
N SER A 260 26.14 -16.50 -17.35
CA SER A 260 27.46 -16.99 -17.73
C SER A 260 27.31 -18.12 -18.74
N ASN A 261 27.35 -17.81 -20.03
CA ASN A 261 27.70 -18.79 -21.05
C ASN A 261 29.19 -19.12 -20.87
N ALA A 262 29.47 -20.14 -20.06
CA ALA A 262 30.79 -20.74 -20.00
C ALA A 262 31.01 -21.54 -21.29
N SER A 263 31.87 -20.98 -22.14
CA SER A 263 32.39 -21.63 -23.34
C SER A 263 33.19 -22.88 -22.98
N SER A 264 33.03 -23.87 -23.83
CA SER A 264 33.76 -25.13 -23.91
C SER A 264 35.27 -24.96 -23.75
N ALA A 265 35.85 -25.67 -22.78
CA ALA A 265 37.25 -26.04 -22.79
C ALA A 265 37.37 -27.51 -22.38
N HIS A 266 37.73 -28.34 -23.36
CA HIS A 266 38.04 -29.75 -23.22
C HIS A 266 39.23 -29.97 -22.29
N VAL A 267 39.10 -30.83 -21.27
CA VAL A 267 40.18 -31.74 -20.84
C VAL A 267 39.56 -32.99 -20.18
N GLY A 268 39.90 -34.18 -20.69
CA GLY A 268 40.12 -35.38 -19.87
C GLY A 268 38.95 -36.36 -19.69
N ILE A 269 38.64 -37.15 -20.71
CA ILE A 269 37.99 -38.46 -20.54
C ILE A 269 39.04 -39.45 -20.03
N MET A 270 38.82 -40.03 -18.84
CA MET A 270 39.40 -41.31 -18.45
C MET A 270 38.23 -42.28 -18.22
N LEU A 271 38.06 -43.20 -19.16
CA LEU A 271 37.20 -44.36 -19.05
C LEU A 271 37.99 -45.46 -18.32
N ALA A 272 37.45 -45.98 -17.22
CA ALA A 272 37.85 -47.26 -16.67
C ALA A 272 36.61 -48.01 -16.18
N ASP A 273 36.25 -49.00 -17.00
CA ASP A 273 35.62 -50.29 -16.74
C ASP A 273 34.35 -50.44 -15.90
N ALA A 274 33.36 -51.01 -16.57
CA ALA A 274 32.13 -51.57 -16.05
C ALA A 274 32.37 -52.97 -15.47
N ASN A 275 31.92 -53.22 -14.23
CA ASN A 275 30.86 -54.20 -13.93
C ASN A 275 30.57 -54.29 -12.42
N ALA A 276 29.29 -54.16 -12.06
CA ALA A 276 28.56 -55.00 -11.09
C ALA A 276 27.40 -54.21 -10.44
N THR A 277 26.20 -54.46 -10.95
CA THR A 277 24.95 -54.62 -10.19
C THR A 277 24.90 -54.07 -8.76
N ARG A 278 24.24 -52.91 -8.57
CA ARG A 278 23.43 -52.64 -7.36
C ARG A 278 22.45 -51.49 -7.57
N ALA A 279 21.30 -51.68 -6.97
CA ALA A 279 20.08 -50.90 -7.07
C ALA A 279 20.27 -49.38 -6.89
N GLY A 280 19.40 -48.61 -7.55
CA GLY A 280 19.33 -47.16 -7.45
C GLY A 280 19.23 -46.69 -5.99
N GLY A 281 20.30 -46.04 -5.54
CA GLY A 281 20.30 -45.19 -4.36
C GLY A 281 20.39 -43.74 -4.82
N PHE A 282 19.33 -42.97 -4.59
CA PHE A 282 19.41 -41.52 -4.68
C PHE A 282 20.51 -41.03 -3.73
N ILE A 283 21.40 -40.18 -4.24
CA ILE A 283 22.34 -39.41 -3.41
C ILE A 283 21.47 -38.61 -2.43
N LYS A 284 21.54 -38.96 -1.14
CA LYS A 284 21.02 -38.10 -0.07
C LYS A 284 21.88 -36.85 -0.05
N VAL A 285 21.40 -35.78 -0.67
CA VAL A 285 21.84 -34.43 -0.33
C VAL A 285 21.51 -34.24 1.15
N ALA A 286 22.54 -33.92 1.93
CA ALA A 286 22.40 -33.64 3.34
C ALA A 286 21.34 -32.54 3.54
N ASN A 287 20.38 -32.83 4.40
CA ASN A 287 19.37 -31.90 4.88
C ASN A 287 20.11 -30.74 5.57
N GLU A 288 20.21 -29.58 4.91
CA GLU A 288 20.51 -28.35 5.65
C GLU A 288 19.39 -28.19 6.68
N GLY A 289 19.77 -28.07 7.96
CA GLY A 289 18.95 -28.33 9.13
C GLY A 289 17.47 -27.98 8.96
N GLY A 290 16.64 -29.00 8.78
CA GLY A 290 15.19 -28.84 8.68
C GLY A 290 14.65 -28.21 9.96
N VAL A 291 14.33 -26.92 9.88
CA VAL A 291 13.54 -26.25 10.93
C VAL A 291 12.16 -26.88 10.87
N GLU A 292 11.81 -27.61 11.91
CA GLU A 292 10.53 -28.30 12.00
C GLU A 292 9.38 -27.27 11.88
N PRO A 293 8.33 -27.55 11.09
CA PRO A 293 7.22 -26.63 10.95
C PRO A 293 6.59 -26.35 12.32
N PRO A 294 6.18 -25.10 12.60
CA PRO A 294 5.53 -24.76 13.86
C PRO A 294 4.29 -25.63 14.05
N SER A 295 4.25 -26.36 15.17
CA SER A 295 3.09 -27.14 15.58
C SER A 295 2.07 -26.24 16.29
N PHE A 296 0.79 -26.40 15.96
CA PHE A 296 -0.33 -25.71 16.59
C PHE A 296 -1.58 -26.58 16.54
N GLU A 297 -2.50 -26.40 17.49
CA GLU A 297 -3.72 -27.21 17.56
C GLU A 297 -4.87 -26.60 16.72
N GLN A 298 -5.80 -27.45 16.27
CA GLN A 298 -7.02 -27.01 15.57
C GLN A 298 -7.90 -26.09 16.44
N ALA A 299 -7.87 -26.28 17.76
CA ALA A 299 -8.59 -25.41 18.69
C ALA A 299 -8.04 -23.97 18.63
N GLN A 300 -6.72 -23.81 18.52
CA GLN A 300 -6.06 -22.50 18.43
C GLN A 300 -6.44 -21.78 17.15
N THR A 301 -6.53 -22.48 16.01
CA THR A 301 -6.92 -21.84 14.75
C THR A 301 -8.38 -21.36 14.79
N THR A 302 -9.25 -22.09 15.48
CA THR A 302 -10.67 -21.73 15.65
C THR A 302 -10.82 -20.52 16.57
N HIS A 303 -10.11 -20.53 17.71
CA HIS A 303 -10.10 -19.41 18.64
C HIS A 303 -9.44 -18.16 18.03
N GLY A 304 -8.28 -18.34 17.39
CA GLY A 304 -7.54 -17.31 16.66
C GLY A 304 -8.36 -16.66 15.55
N LYS A 305 -9.17 -17.43 14.80
CA LYS A 305 -10.11 -16.87 13.82
C LYS A 305 -11.15 -15.94 14.46
N THR A 306 -11.64 -16.29 15.64
CA THR A 306 -12.61 -15.48 16.38
C THR A 306 -11.99 -14.16 16.82
N LEU A 307 -10.79 -14.22 17.42
CA LEU A 307 -10.01 -13.04 17.82
C LEU A 307 -9.62 -12.17 16.63
N TYR A 308 -9.18 -12.79 15.53
CA TYR A 308 -8.87 -12.10 14.29
C TYR A 308 -10.08 -11.34 13.76
N SER A 309 -11.26 -11.97 13.77
CA SER A 309 -12.50 -11.35 13.27
C SER A 309 -12.91 -10.11 14.07
N SER A 310 -12.67 -10.10 15.39
CA SER A 310 -13.02 -8.97 16.24
C SER A 310 -11.98 -7.85 16.24
N SER A 311 -10.69 -8.19 16.07
CA SER A 311 -9.59 -7.27 16.36
C SER A 311 -8.72 -6.89 15.16
N CYS A 312 -8.68 -7.73 14.12
CA CYS A 312 -7.73 -7.58 13.00
C CYS A 312 -8.43 -7.40 11.65
N ALA A 313 -9.60 -8.03 11.47
CA ALA A 313 -10.34 -8.04 10.21
C ALA A 313 -10.78 -6.63 9.75
N LYS A 314 -10.88 -5.65 10.66
CA LYS A 314 -11.19 -4.26 10.32
C LYS A 314 -10.19 -3.63 9.35
N CYS A 315 -8.91 -4.03 9.44
CA CYS A 315 -7.81 -3.50 8.61
C CYS A 315 -7.20 -4.54 7.67
N HIS A 316 -7.23 -5.83 8.02
CA HIS A 316 -6.65 -6.91 7.21
C HIS A 316 -7.71 -7.71 6.41
N GLY A 317 -8.99 -7.41 6.60
CA GLY A 317 -10.12 -8.02 5.89
C GLY A 317 -10.62 -9.33 6.49
N ALA A 318 -11.92 -9.60 6.35
CA ALA A 318 -12.57 -10.80 6.92
C ALA A 318 -12.00 -12.14 6.39
N GLN A 319 -11.40 -12.11 5.20
CA GLN A 319 -10.76 -13.24 4.54
C GLN A 319 -9.24 -13.04 4.42
N LEU A 320 -8.62 -12.24 5.30
CA LEU A 320 -7.17 -11.93 5.27
C LEU A 320 -6.70 -11.24 3.98
N GLN A 321 -7.62 -10.75 3.18
CA GLN A 321 -7.35 -10.28 1.82
C GLN A 321 -6.60 -8.95 1.75
N GLY A 322 -6.39 -8.28 2.88
CA GLY A 322 -5.83 -6.93 2.91
C GLY A 322 -6.88 -5.89 2.52
N VAL A 323 -6.92 -4.82 3.29
CA VAL A 323 -7.99 -3.81 3.22
C VAL A 323 -7.34 -2.45 3.29
N THR A 324 -6.93 -2.06 4.49
CA THR A 324 -6.16 -0.84 4.76
C THR A 324 -4.83 -1.13 5.41
N ALA A 325 -4.67 -2.36 5.89
CA ALA A 325 -3.41 -3.00 6.18
C ALA A 325 -3.15 -4.14 5.16
N PRO A 326 -1.89 -4.60 5.03
CA PRO A 326 -1.51 -5.61 4.04
C PRO A 326 -2.33 -6.90 4.14
N ALA A 327 -2.42 -7.63 3.04
CA ALA A 327 -2.96 -8.99 3.06
C ALA A 327 -2.13 -9.89 3.98
N LEU A 328 -2.82 -10.78 4.70
CA LEU A 328 -2.21 -11.76 5.61
C LEU A 328 -2.39 -13.19 5.08
N GLN A 329 -2.66 -13.31 3.78
CA GLN A 329 -2.68 -14.58 3.07
C GLN A 329 -2.13 -14.44 1.66
N GLY A 330 -1.67 -15.58 1.11
CA GLY A 330 -1.19 -15.67 -0.26
C GLY A 330 0.24 -15.18 -0.45
N PRO A 331 0.75 -15.16 -1.70
CA PRO A 331 2.19 -15.02 -1.96
C PRO A 331 2.83 -13.73 -1.46
N ALA A 332 2.06 -12.65 -1.31
CA ALA A 332 2.55 -11.38 -0.77
C ALA A 332 2.87 -11.44 0.74
N PHE A 333 2.20 -12.33 1.47
CA PHE A 333 2.42 -12.53 2.91
C PHE A 333 3.28 -13.77 3.18
N ALA A 334 2.98 -14.86 2.49
CA ALA A 334 3.63 -16.16 2.61
C ALA A 334 4.00 -16.67 1.20
N PRO A 335 5.16 -16.26 0.63
CA PRO A 335 5.57 -16.66 -0.71
C PRO A 335 5.88 -18.17 -0.76
N PRO A 336 5.84 -18.83 -1.94
CA PRO A 336 6.13 -20.26 -2.05
C PRO A 336 7.53 -20.67 -1.55
N SER A 337 8.51 -19.76 -1.61
CA SER A 337 9.87 -19.98 -1.11
C SER A 337 10.56 -18.63 -0.84
N ASN A 338 11.70 -18.68 -0.14
CA ASN A 338 12.60 -17.54 0.10
C ASN A 338 11.95 -16.33 0.79
N SER A 339 10.98 -16.56 1.69
CA SER A 339 10.45 -15.48 2.52
C SER A 339 11.55 -14.84 3.37
N HIS A 340 11.61 -13.52 3.33
CA HIS A 340 12.49 -12.72 4.20
C HIS A 340 11.89 -12.53 5.61
N LEU A 341 10.64 -12.98 5.82
CA LEU A 341 9.92 -12.90 7.08
C LEU A 341 9.96 -14.27 7.76
N THR A 342 10.12 -14.32 9.08
CA THR A 342 10.03 -15.56 9.85
C THR A 342 8.73 -15.61 10.65
N VAL A 343 8.29 -16.80 11.03
CA VAL A 343 7.13 -17.00 11.92
C VAL A 343 7.31 -16.23 13.23
N GLY A 344 8.49 -16.31 13.84
CA GLY A 344 8.81 -15.56 15.06
C GLY A 344 8.92 -14.05 14.85
N GLY A 345 9.39 -13.62 13.68
CA GLY A 345 9.39 -12.21 13.28
C GLY A 345 7.97 -11.64 13.19
N ILE A 346 7.07 -12.35 12.50
CA ILE A 346 5.65 -11.94 12.39
C ILE A 346 4.95 -12.02 13.74
N PHE A 347 5.19 -13.05 14.53
CA PHE A 347 4.63 -13.15 15.87
C PHE A 347 5.08 -11.99 16.78
N THR A 348 6.37 -11.66 16.75
CA THR A 348 6.92 -10.52 17.49
C THR A 348 6.29 -9.22 17.02
N TYR A 349 6.18 -9.02 15.70
CA TYR A 349 5.51 -7.85 15.13
C TYR A 349 4.05 -7.76 15.59
N MET A 350 3.31 -8.86 15.54
CA MET A 350 1.91 -8.91 15.94
C MET A 350 1.72 -8.61 17.43
N THR A 351 2.54 -9.19 18.30
CA THR A 351 2.45 -8.96 19.76
C THR A 351 2.82 -7.54 20.18
N THR A 352 3.66 -6.85 19.40
CA THR A 352 4.17 -5.51 19.76
C THR A 352 3.50 -4.37 18.99
N ASN A 353 2.94 -4.63 17.81
CA ASN A 353 2.42 -3.60 16.90
C ASN A 353 0.97 -3.85 16.46
N MET A 354 0.36 -4.96 16.88
CA MET A 354 -1.04 -5.24 16.54
C MET A 354 -1.88 -5.40 17.79
N PRO A 355 -3.18 -5.08 17.71
CA PRO A 355 -3.81 -4.35 16.62
C PRO A 355 -3.37 -2.87 16.63
N ALA A 356 -3.31 -2.23 15.46
CA ALA A 356 -2.71 -0.90 15.29
C ALA A 356 -3.24 0.15 16.29
N ASP A 357 -4.55 0.10 16.57
CA ASP A 357 -5.27 1.01 17.46
C ASP A 357 -4.89 0.89 18.94
N ARG A 358 -4.45 -0.30 19.36
CA ARG A 358 -4.06 -0.62 20.74
C ARG A 358 -3.03 -1.75 20.71
N PRO A 359 -1.75 -1.42 20.47
CA PRO A 359 -0.71 -2.41 20.27
C PRO A 359 -0.48 -3.21 21.56
N GLY A 360 -0.32 -4.53 21.44
CA GLY A 360 -0.09 -5.40 22.60
C GLY A 360 -1.27 -5.53 23.57
N LYS A 361 -2.50 -5.12 23.19
CA LYS A 361 -3.66 -5.19 24.09
C LYS A 361 -4.14 -6.61 24.43
N MET A 362 -3.77 -7.61 23.62
CA MET A 362 -4.21 -8.99 23.79
C MET A 362 -3.18 -9.80 24.58
N LYS A 363 -3.58 -10.93 25.15
CA LYS A 363 -2.62 -11.78 25.85
C LYS A 363 -1.69 -12.44 24.84
N ASP A 364 -0.45 -12.70 25.25
CA ASP A 364 0.54 -13.40 24.42
C ASP A 364 0.03 -14.72 23.83
N GLN A 365 -0.79 -15.46 24.57
CA GLN A 365 -1.42 -16.68 24.06
C GLN A 365 -2.54 -16.42 23.03
N ASP A 366 -3.28 -15.32 23.15
CA ASP A 366 -4.29 -14.93 22.15
C ASP A 366 -3.62 -14.62 20.81
N TYR A 367 -2.44 -13.97 20.85
CA TYR A 367 -1.60 -13.79 19.67
C TYR A 367 -1.10 -15.12 19.10
N ALA A 368 -0.74 -16.10 19.95
CA ALA A 368 -0.27 -17.39 19.47
C ALA A 368 -1.40 -18.13 18.73
N ASP A 369 -2.63 -17.99 19.22
CA ASP A 369 -3.81 -18.55 18.57
C ASP A 369 -4.13 -17.84 17.24
N ILE A 370 -3.98 -16.51 17.17
CA ILE A 370 -4.08 -15.77 15.90
C ILE A 370 -2.98 -16.22 14.93
N MET A 371 -1.74 -16.41 15.39
CA MET A 371 -0.65 -16.90 14.55
C MET A 371 -0.95 -18.29 13.98
N ALA A 372 -1.50 -19.20 14.81
CA ALA A 372 -1.95 -20.51 14.36
C ALA A 372 -3.02 -20.40 13.27
N PHE A 373 -3.98 -19.47 13.41
CA PHE A 373 -4.97 -19.20 12.36
C PHE A 373 -4.33 -18.69 11.06
N LEU A 374 -3.37 -17.75 11.14
CA LEU A 374 -2.65 -17.24 9.97
C LEU A 374 -1.85 -18.34 9.26
N LEU A 375 -1.16 -19.20 10.01
CA LEU A 375 -0.43 -20.34 9.47
C LEU A 375 -1.38 -21.30 8.75
N MET A 376 -2.52 -21.65 9.37
CA MET A 376 -3.51 -22.53 8.74
C MET A 376 -4.07 -21.94 7.45
N SER A 377 -4.38 -20.64 7.45
CA SER A 377 -4.88 -19.93 6.27
C SER A 377 -3.85 -19.84 5.13
N ASN A 378 -2.56 -20.02 5.45
CA ASN A 378 -1.46 -20.04 4.47
C ASN A 378 -0.94 -21.46 4.18
N GLY A 379 -1.72 -22.50 4.47
CA GLY A 379 -1.44 -23.87 4.01
C GLY A 379 -0.70 -24.77 5.01
N TYR A 380 -0.42 -24.29 6.22
CA TYR A 380 0.11 -25.14 7.29
C TYR A 380 -1.00 -26.00 7.88
N LYS A 381 -0.66 -27.19 8.36
CA LYS A 381 -1.62 -28.11 8.99
C LYS A 381 -1.48 -28.07 10.50
N PRO A 382 -2.60 -28.15 11.24
CA PRO A 382 -2.54 -28.35 12.68
C PRO A 382 -1.77 -29.63 13.04
N GLY A 383 -0.97 -29.55 14.09
CA GLY A 383 -0.27 -30.65 14.73
C GLY A 383 -0.90 -31.02 16.08
N GLY A 384 -0.26 -31.94 16.79
CA GLY A 384 -0.71 -32.41 18.11
C GLY A 384 -0.18 -31.61 19.30
N ALA A 385 0.64 -30.58 19.06
CA ALA A 385 1.22 -29.76 20.13
C ALA A 385 0.73 -28.31 20.03
N LYS A 386 0.36 -27.74 21.17
CA LYS A 386 -0.06 -26.35 21.27
C LYS A 386 1.11 -25.40 20.95
N MET A 387 0.85 -24.40 20.12
CA MET A 387 1.74 -23.26 19.94
C MET A 387 1.64 -22.34 21.16
N THR A 388 2.75 -22.18 21.87
CA THR A 388 2.87 -21.19 22.94
C THR A 388 3.42 -19.88 22.37
N ALA A 389 3.28 -18.79 23.12
CA ALA A 389 3.89 -17.52 22.73
C ALA A 389 5.41 -17.63 22.60
N ASP A 390 6.07 -18.35 23.52
CA ASP A 390 7.52 -18.57 23.48
C ASP A 390 7.93 -19.37 22.25
N SER A 391 7.20 -20.44 21.91
CA SER A 391 7.53 -21.26 20.73
C SER A 391 7.26 -20.51 19.43
N ALA A 392 6.21 -19.68 19.37
CA ALA A 392 5.95 -18.81 18.24
C ALA A 392 7.07 -17.77 18.07
N ARG A 393 7.43 -17.07 19.15
CA ARG A 393 8.46 -16.01 19.17
C ARG A 393 9.85 -16.54 18.82
N ALA A 394 10.20 -17.74 19.29
CA ALA A 394 11.49 -18.36 19.03
C ALA A 394 11.61 -18.96 17.61
N SER A 395 10.52 -19.07 16.85
CA SER A 395 10.52 -19.72 15.54
C SER A 395 11.33 -18.93 14.50
N LYS A 396 12.40 -19.54 14.02
CA LYS A 396 13.24 -19.02 12.93
C LYS A 396 12.79 -19.50 11.54
N LEU A 397 11.68 -20.23 11.47
CA LEU A 397 11.18 -20.74 10.19
C LEU A 397 10.78 -19.57 9.29
N PRO A 398 11.29 -19.49 8.05
CA PRO A 398 10.76 -18.56 7.05
C PRO A 398 9.26 -18.79 6.84
N LEU A 399 8.49 -17.72 6.89
CA LEU A 399 7.06 -17.74 6.64
C LEU A 399 6.83 -17.84 5.12
N ASN A 400 6.97 -19.04 4.60
CA ASN A 400 6.57 -19.40 3.25
C ASN A 400 5.11 -19.86 3.25
N ALA A 401 4.51 -20.00 2.07
CA ALA A 401 3.31 -20.80 1.94
C ALA A 401 3.59 -22.18 2.53
N GLY A 402 2.71 -22.65 3.42
CA GLY A 402 2.83 -23.98 4.00
C GLY A 402 2.90 -25.02 2.89
N PRO A 403 3.50 -26.20 3.14
CA PRO A 403 3.62 -27.27 2.16
C PRO A 403 2.22 -27.77 1.74
N ALA A 404 1.63 -27.07 0.78
CA ALA A 404 0.53 -27.53 -0.02
C ALA A 404 1.10 -28.53 -1.03
N ARG A 405 0.38 -29.64 -1.21
CA ARG A 405 0.79 -30.80 -2.01
C ARG A 405 1.26 -30.43 -3.41
#